data_AF-A0A833G011-F1
#
_entry.id   AF-A0A833G011-F1
#
_cell.length_a   1.000
_cell.length_b   1.000
_cell.length_c   1.000
_cell.angle_alpha   90.00
_cell.angle_beta   90.00
_cell.angle_gamma   90.00
#
_symmetry.space_group_name_H-M   'P 1'
#
loop_
_entity.id
_entity.type
_entity.pdbx_description
1 polymer ?
#
loop_
_entity_poly.entity_id
_entity_poly.type
_entity_poly.pdbx_seq_one_letter_code
_entity_poly.pdbx_strand_id
1 'polypeptide(L)'
;AHVAWYSDTRAPEGVVTVEKAAVVAGIRDGEPFIHCHGIWRAADGVRRAGHLLPHDSVVAHEARVEAWGIEGAAFVARDDPETNFKLFSAEVAAAGAAPREGGRPALACTVRPNGDISHTLEAACARNGIPEAAVHGVGSLIGVDFADGRHVPSYATEVMVASGRVAAGGAEASLDVALADMDGAVHEGVLLRGGNPVCVTFELLVVASAG
;
A
#
# COMPACT_ATOMS: atom_id res chain seq x y z
N ALA A 1 -13.58 18.40 -9.23
CA ALA A 1 -13.35 17.34 -10.24
C ALA A 1 -12.20 16.49 -9.72
N HIS A 2 -12.32 15.16 -9.71
CA HIS A 2 -11.25 14.27 -9.25
C HIS A 2 -10.10 14.22 -10.27
N VAL A 3 -8.87 13.98 -9.80
CA VAL A 3 -7.68 13.84 -10.67
C VAL A 3 -7.52 12.43 -11.24
N ALA A 4 -8.29 11.46 -10.74
CA ALA A 4 -8.42 10.11 -11.24
C ALA A 4 -9.88 9.65 -11.11
N TRP A 5 -10.23 8.52 -11.74
CA TRP A 5 -11.57 7.94 -11.65
C TRP A 5 -11.48 6.46 -11.31
N TYR A 6 -12.42 5.98 -10.49
CA TYR A 6 -12.58 4.56 -10.26
C TYR A 6 -13.11 3.89 -11.53
N SER A 7 -12.66 2.66 -11.76
CA SER A 7 -13.31 1.77 -12.71
C SER A 7 -14.71 1.39 -12.24
N ASP A 8 -15.49 0.76 -13.12
CA ASP A 8 -16.75 0.14 -12.71
C ASP A 8 -16.49 -0.93 -11.64
N THR A 9 -17.30 -0.92 -10.58
CA THR A 9 -17.29 -1.98 -9.58
C THR A 9 -17.65 -3.31 -10.22
N ARG A 10 -16.82 -4.34 -9.99
CA ARG A 10 -17.07 -5.71 -10.44
C ARG A 10 -17.22 -6.64 -9.26
N ALA A 11 -18.43 -7.15 -9.06
CA ALA A 11 -18.68 -8.24 -8.13
C ALA A 11 -18.53 -9.59 -8.85
N PRO A 12 -17.61 -10.47 -8.44
CA PRO A 12 -17.55 -11.82 -8.98
C PRO A 12 -18.79 -12.62 -8.58
N GLU A 13 -19.20 -13.58 -9.41
CA GLU A 13 -20.21 -14.55 -9.00
C GLU A 13 -19.62 -15.51 -7.96
N GLY A 14 -20.30 -15.63 -6.82
CA GLY A 14 -19.89 -16.52 -5.73
C GLY A 14 -18.59 -16.10 -5.04
N VAL A 15 -17.89 -17.08 -4.47
CA VAL A 15 -16.66 -16.88 -3.70
C VAL A 15 -15.44 -16.96 -4.62
N VAL A 16 -14.50 -16.02 -4.45
CA VAL A 16 -13.19 -16.05 -5.10
C VAL A 16 -12.10 -16.44 -4.10
N THR A 17 -10.99 -16.98 -4.61
CA THR A 17 -9.83 -17.30 -3.78
C THR A 17 -8.86 -16.14 -3.81
N VAL A 18 -8.68 -15.44 -2.69
CA VAL A 18 -7.63 -14.43 -2.53
C VAL A 18 -6.28 -15.14 -2.40
N GLU A 19 -5.37 -14.89 -3.33
CA GLU A 19 -4.01 -15.47 -3.31
C GLU A 19 -3.10 -14.67 -2.37
N LYS A 20 -3.22 -13.34 -2.42
CA LYS A 20 -2.50 -12.40 -1.56
C LYS A 20 -3.28 -11.09 -1.51
N ALA A 21 -3.30 -10.46 -0.34
CA ALA A 21 -3.84 -9.11 -0.17
C ALA A 21 -2.99 -8.34 0.84
N ALA A 22 -2.90 -7.03 0.66
CA ALA A 22 -2.36 -6.10 1.63
C ALA A 22 -3.49 -5.18 2.10
N VAL A 23 -3.48 -4.87 3.38
CA VAL A 23 -4.50 -4.06 4.04
C VAL A 23 -3.82 -2.99 4.87
N VAL A 24 -4.21 -1.74 4.67
CA VAL A 24 -3.93 -0.65 5.59
C VAL A 24 -5.21 -0.38 6.38
N ALA A 25 -5.14 -0.46 7.70
CA ALA A 25 -6.26 -0.18 8.59
C ALA A 25 -6.09 1.19 9.25
N GLY A 26 -7.20 1.92 9.35
CA GLY A 26 -7.21 3.29 9.86
C GLY A 26 -8.62 3.74 10.24
N ILE A 27 -8.82 5.05 10.23
CA ILE A 27 -10.06 5.70 10.64
C ILE A 27 -10.60 6.55 9.50
N ARG A 28 -11.88 6.43 9.17
CA ARG A 28 -12.58 7.30 8.22
C ARG A 28 -13.87 7.79 8.87
N ASP A 29 -14.03 9.12 8.92
CA ASP A 29 -15.24 9.74 9.50
C ASP A 29 -15.53 9.32 10.95
N GLY A 30 -14.48 9.08 11.72
CA GLY A 30 -14.58 8.63 13.12
C GLY A 30 -14.75 7.13 13.30
N GLU A 31 -14.95 6.38 12.22
CA GLU A 31 -15.19 4.93 12.25
C GLU A 31 -13.98 4.14 11.72
N PRO A 32 -13.79 2.87 12.15
CA PRO A 32 -12.78 2.00 11.58
C PRO A 32 -12.97 1.81 10.07
N PHE A 33 -11.88 1.89 9.32
CA PHE A 33 -11.88 1.73 7.86
C PHE A 33 -10.62 1.01 7.39
N ILE A 34 -10.67 0.41 6.20
CA ILE A 34 -9.52 -0.25 5.58
C ILE A 34 -9.33 0.21 4.15
N HIS A 35 -8.09 0.17 3.67
CA HIS A 35 -7.72 0.27 2.26
C HIS A 35 -7.06 -1.05 1.89
N CYS A 36 -7.63 -1.78 0.93
CA CYS A 36 -7.20 -3.14 0.62
C CYS A 36 -7.00 -3.35 -0.87
N HIS A 37 -5.80 -3.79 -1.25
CA HIS A 37 -5.49 -4.28 -2.59
C HIS A 37 -5.17 -5.76 -2.52
N GLY A 38 -5.52 -6.50 -3.58
CA GLY A 38 -5.21 -7.93 -3.62
C GLY A 38 -5.19 -8.51 -5.01
N ILE A 39 -4.77 -9.76 -5.06
CA ILE A 39 -4.88 -10.65 -6.22
C ILE A 39 -5.74 -11.83 -5.82
N TRP A 40 -6.67 -12.20 -6.69
CA TRP A 40 -7.56 -13.31 -6.49
C TRP A 40 -7.77 -14.10 -7.77
N ARG A 41 -8.26 -15.32 -7.60
CA ARG A 41 -8.67 -16.21 -8.69
C ARG A 41 -10.17 -16.39 -8.64
N ALA A 42 -10.83 -16.06 -9.73
CA ALA A 42 -12.26 -16.28 -9.88
C ALA A 42 -12.56 -17.76 -10.22
N ALA A 43 -13.85 -18.14 -10.16
CA ALA A 43 -14.30 -19.51 -10.41
C ALA A 43 -13.95 -20.02 -11.82
N ASP A 44 -13.79 -19.10 -12.79
CA ASP A 44 -13.32 -19.34 -14.15
C ASP A 44 -11.80 -19.66 -14.23
N GLY A 45 -11.09 -19.63 -13.09
CA GLY A 45 -9.65 -19.83 -13.00
C GLY A 45 -8.82 -18.60 -13.38
N VAL A 46 -9.45 -17.50 -13.82
CA VAL A 46 -8.78 -16.27 -14.24
C VAL A 46 -8.29 -15.52 -13.02
N ARG A 47 -7.02 -15.12 -13.08
CA ARG A 47 -6.38 -14.29 -12.06
C ARG A 47 -6.72 -12.83 -12.30
N ARG A 48 -7.11 -12.12 -11.25
CA ARG A 48 -7.52 -10.72 -11.27
C ARG A 48 -6.90 -10.02 -10.07
N ALA A 49 -6.72 -8.70 -10.17
CA ALA A 49 -6.18 -7.90 -9.08
C ALA A 49 -6.86 -6.54 -9.05
N GLY A 50 -6.65 -5.82 -7.95
CA GLY A 50 -7.11 -4.45 -7.80
C GLY A 50 -7.55 -4.14 -6.38
N HIS A 51 -8.37 -3.09 -6.28
CA HIS A 51 -8.94 -2.63 -5.03
C HIS A 51 -10.10 -3.52 -4.57
N LEU A 52 -10.02 -4.03 -3.34
CA LEU A 52 -11.07 -4.79 -2.68
C LEU A 52 -11.91 -3.83 -1.83
N LEU A 53 -13.17 -3.65 -2.22
CA LEU A 53 -14.07 -2.67 -1.62
C LEU A 53 -14.37 -3.04 -0.15
N PRO A 54 -14.00 -2.20 0.84
CA PRO A 54 -14.08 -2.52 2.26
C PRO A 54 -15.47 -2.90 2.79
N HIS A 55 -16.52 -2.29 2.23
CA HIS A 55 -17.90 -2.50 2.69
C HIS A 55 -18.63 -3.61 1.92
N ASP A 56 -18.13 -3.99 0.76
CA ASP A 56 -18.77 -4.98 -0.12
C ASP A 56 -18.05 -6.33 -0.10
N SER A 57 -16.77 -6.35 0.29
CA SER A 57 -15.96 -7.56 0.34
C SER A 57 -16.07 -8.22 1.70
N VAL A 58 -16.53 -9.48 1.73
CA VAL A 58 -16.68 -10.27 2.96
C VAL A 58 -15.80 -11.52 2.89
N VAL A 59 -15.06 -11.79 3.98
CA VAL A 59 -14.25 -13.00 4.09
C VAL A 59 -15.18 -14.20 4.22
N ALA A 60 -15.12 -15.12 3.26
CA ALA A 60 -16.08 -16.25 3.17
C ALA A 60 -15.82 -17.37 4.20
N HIS A 61 -14.59 -17.51 4.69
CA HIS A 61 -14.18 -18.57 5.61
C HIS A 61 -13.16 -18.04 6.61
N GLU A 62 -12.90 -18.76 7.70
CA GLU A 62 -11.82 -18.40 8.62
C GLU A 62 -10.49 -18.30 7.88
N ALA A 63 -9.80 -17.17 8.06
CA ALA A 63 -8.52 -16.88 7.44
C ALA A 63 -7.49 -16.50 8.51
N ARG A 64 -6.23 -16.88 8.28
CA ARG A 64 -5.11 -16.41 9.09
C ARG A 64 -4.55 -15.16 8.42
N VAL A 65 -4.39 -14.11 9.22
CA VAL A 65 -3.77 -12.86 8.79
C VAL A 65 -2.56 -12.58 9.66
N GLU A 66 -1.51 -12.06 9.06
CA GLU A 66 -0.40 -11.43 9.77
C GLU A 66 -0.63 -9.92 9.77
N ALA A 67 -0.46 -9.28 10.92
CA ALA A 67 -0.73 -7.86 11.07
C ALA A 67 0.31 -7.19 11.96
N TRP A 68 0.57 -5.93 11.64
CA TRP A 68 1.41 -5.03 12.42
C TRP A 68 0.55 -3.93 13.03
N GLY A 69 0.71 -3.70 14.34
CA GLY A 69 0.19 -2.52 15.00
C GLY A 69 1.28 -1.46 15.13
N ILE A 70 0.90 -0.18 15.08
CA ILE A 70 1.78 0.95 15.35
C ILE A 70 1.22 1.77 16.51
N GLU A 71 2.11 2.30 17.35
CA GLU A 71 1.79 3.19 18.45
C GLU A 71 2.36 4.58 18.18
N GLY A 72 1.61 5.63 18.53
CA GLY A 72 2.00 7.03 18.28
C GLY A 72 1.68 7.55 16.87
N ALA A 73 1.20 6.70 15.97
CA ALA A 73 0.75 7.08 14.63
C ALA A 73 -0.55 6.35 14.26
N ALA A 74 -1.33 6.94 13.37
CA ALA A 74 -2.53 6.35 12.79
C ALA A 74 -2.73 6.81 11.34
N PHE A 75 -3.37 5.97 10.54
CA PHE A 75 -3.90 6.39 9.24
C PHE A 75 -5.30 6.97 9.43
N VAL A 76 -5.48 8.23 9.05
CA VAL A 76 -6.77 8.93 9.17
C VAL A 76 -7.19 9.46 7.81
N ALA A 77 -8.40 9.14 7.39
CA ALA A 77 -8.91 9.53 6.08
C ALA A 77 -9.29 11.01 6.09
N ARG A 78 -8.61 11.81 5.27
CA ARG A 78 -8.81 13.26 5.15
C ARG A 78 -9.13 13.63 3.71
N ASP A 79 -9.92 14.68 3.55
CA ASP A 79 -10.13 15.27 2.23
C ASP A 79 -8.82 15.90 1.77
N ASP A 80 -8.36 15.50 0.59
CA ASP A 80 -7.12 15.96 -0.01
C ASP A 80 -7.44 16.93 -1.17
N PRO A 81 -7.05 18.21 -1.07
CA PRO A 81 -7.43 19.22 -2.05
C PRO A 81 -6.69 19.10 -3.39
N GLU A 82 -5.55 18.39 -3.42
CA GLU A 82 -4.78 18.16 -4.66
C GLU A 82 -5.51 17.15 -5.55
N THR A 83 -5.99 16.06 -4.95
CA THR A 83 -6.61 14.95 -5.67
C THR A 83 -8.13 15.00 -5.71
N ASN A 84 -8.73 15.79 -4.79
CA ASN A 84 -10.15 15.81 -4.45
C ASN A 84 -10.69 14.46 -3.93
N PHE A 85 -9.82 13.54 -3.51
CA PHE A 85 -10.21 12.30 -2.84
C PHE A 85 -10.14 12.44 -1.32
N LYS A 86 -10.83 11.52 -0.64
CA LYS A 86 -10.61 11.28 0.78
C LYS A 86 -9.61 10.14 0.96
N LEU A 87 -8.41 10.47 1.42
CA LEU A 87 -7.25 9.58 1.43
C LEU A 87 -6.72 9.37 2.84
N PHE A 88 -6.13 8.21 3.12
CA PHE A 88 -5.43 8.02 4.39
C PHE A 88 -4.18 8.89 4.48
N SER A 89 -4.15 9.72 5.51
CA SER A 89 -2.99 10.49 5.92
C SER A 89 -2.40 9.85 7.18
N ALA A 90 -1.09 9.58 7.16
CA ALA A 90 -0.35 9.21 8.35
C ALA A 90 -0.27 10.43 9.28
N GLU A 91 -0.92 10.33 10.44
CA GLU A 91 -1.00 11.38 11.45
C GLU A 91 -0.41 10.89 12.77
N VAL A 92 0.08 11.83 13.58
CA VAL A 92 0.44 11.54 14.97
C VAL A 92 -0.84 11.18 15.71
N ALA A 93 -0.89 9.97 16.27
CA ALA A 93 -2.03 9.57 17.08
C ALA A 93 -2.00 10.34 18.39
N ALA A 94 -3.18 10.75 18.88
CA ALA A 94 -3.28 11.31 20.22
C ALA A 94 -2.64 10.34 21.23
N ALA A 95 -1.94 10.89 22.24
CA ALA A 95 -1.28 10.09 23.25
C ALA A 95 -2.28 9.10 23.88
N GLY A 96 -2.09 7.81 23.58
CA GLY A 96 -2.90 6.72 24.09
C GLY A 96 -2.33 6.15 25.39
N ALA A 97 -2.60 4.88 25.62
CA ALA A 97 -1.96 4.10 26.68
C ALA A 97 -0.42 4.12 26.54
N ALA A 98 0.28 3.83 27.64
CA ALA A 98 1.74 3.73 27.64
C ALA A 98 2.23 2.75 26.54
N PRO A 99 3.40 3.01 25.92
CA PRO A 99 3.93 2.15 24.88
C PRO A 99 4.00 0.70 25.35
N ARG A 100 3.58 -0.23 24.49
CA ARG A 100 3.72 -1.66 24.78
C ARG A 100 5.19 -2.06 24.69
N GLU A 101 5.64 -2.85 25.67
CA GLU A 101 6.98 -3.42 25.64
C GLU A 101 7.14 -4.40 24.46
N GLY A 102 8.34 -4.45 23.87
CA GLY A 102 8.67 -5.37 22.77
C GLY A 102 8.35 -4.86 21.36
N GLY A 103 7.87 -3.61 21.22
CA GLY A 103 7.72 -2.95 19.92
C GLY A 103 9.06 -2.65 19.24
N ARG A 104 9.03 -2.51 17.91
CA ARG A 104 10.18 -2.06 17.10
C ARG A 104 9.95 -0.62 16.62
N PRO A 105 11.02 0.18 16.43
CA PRO A 105 10.89 1.47 15.77
C PRO A 105 10.19 1.32 14.42
N ALA A 106 9.21 2.18 14.15
CA ALA A 106 8.42 2.09 12.93
C ALA A 106 7.93 3.48 12.50
N LEU A 107 7.59 3.61 11.22
CA LEU A 107 6.98 4.80 10.63
C LEU A 107 5.69 4.41 9.92
N ALA A 108 4.64 5.22 10.13
CA ALA A 108 3.55 5.31 9.18
C ALA A 108 3.87 6.44 8.19
N CYS A 109 3.76 6.17 6.90
CA CYS A 109 4.05 7.14 5.85
C CYS A 109 2.92 7.19 4.83
N THR A 110 2.56 8.40 4.43
CA THR A 110 1.72 8.65 3.24
C THR A 110 2.57 9.38 2.22
N VAL A 111 2.81 8.76 1.07
CA VAL A 111 3.47 9.38 -0.07
C VAL A 111 2.41 10.07 -0.92
N ARG A 112 2.65 11.35 -1.21
CA ARG A 112 1.77 12.21 -2.02
C ARG A 112 2.00 11.98 -3.53
N PRO A 113 1.07 12.46 -4.38
CA PRO A 113 1.24 12.39 -5.83
C PRO A 113 2.61 12.88 -6.32
N ASN A 114 3.09 12.27 -7.41
CA ASN A 114 4.33 12.58 -8.12
C ASN A 114 5.64 12.32 -7.34
N GLY A 115 5.58 11.93 -6.07
CA GLY A 115 6.77 11.47 -5.34
C GLY A 115 7.23 10.10 -5.84
N ASP A 116 8.52 9.93 -6.14
CA ASP A 116 9.07 8.59 -6.40
C ASP A 116 9.03 7.75 -5.12
N ILE A 117 8.45 6.55 -5.22
CA ILE A 117 8.18 5.71 -4.04
C ILE A 117 9.47 5.25 -3.34
N SER A 118 10.51 4.89 -4.10
CA SER A 118 11.75 4.35 -3.55
C SER A 118 12.60 5.42 -2.87
N HIS A 119 12.81 6.56 -3.53
CA HIS A 119 13.56 7.67 -2.97
C HIS A 119 12.82 8.32 -1.78
N THR A 120 11.49 8.38 -1.82
CA THR A 120 10.71 8.92 -0.69
C THR A 120 10.87 8.04 0.54
N LEU A 121 10.84 6.72 0.37
CA LEU A 121 11.02 5.74 1.44
C LEU A 121 12.44 5.82 2.04
N GLU A 122 13.48 5.84 1.20
CA GLU A 122 14.88 6.00 1.64
C GLU A 122 15.06 7.30 2.43
N ALA A 123 14.53 8.41 1.91
CA ALA A 123 14.61 9.69 2.60
C ALA A 123 13.86 9.68 3.93
N ALA A 124 12.74 8.96 4.03
CA ALA A 124 12.01 8.79 5.29
C ALA A 124 12.81 7.97 6.32
N CYS A 125 13.41 6.86 5.90
CA CYS A 125 14.28 6.04 6.75
C CYS A 125 15.49 6.85 7.24
N ALA A 126 16.20 7.53 6.34
CA ALA A 126 17.36 8.35 6.67
C ALA A 126 17.04 9.47 7.67
N ARG A 127 15.93 10.20 7.46
CA ARG A 127 15.51 11.29 8.37
C ARG A 127 15.18 10.80 9.79
N ASN A 128 14.76 9.55 9.93
CA ASN A 128 14.35 8.97 11.21
C ASN A 128 15.38 8.01 11.80
N GLY A 129 16.58 7.92 11.20
CA GLY A 129 17.65 7.05 11.71
C GLY A 129 17.30 5.56 11.66
N ILE A 130 16.53 5.12 10.65
CA ILE A 130 16.20 3.71 10.43
C ILE A 130 17.16 3.16 9.35
N PRO A 131 18.19 2.39 9.73
CA PRO A 131 19.22 1.94 8.78
C PRO A 131 18.79 0.74 7.95
N GLU A 132 17.81 -0.03 8.42
CA GLU A 132 17.30 -1.23 7.77
C GLU A 132 15.85 -1.45 8.21
N ALA A 133 14.97 -1.82 7.27
CA ALA A 133 13.55 -1.99 7.55
C ALA A 133 12.86 -2.98 6.62
N ALA A 134 11.79 -3.60 7.12
CA ALA A 134 10.73 -4.20 6.32
C ALA A 134 9.68 -3.14 5.96
N VAL A 135 9.07 -3.26 4.78
CA VAL A 135 8.09 -2.31 4.26
C VAL A 135 6.84 -3.05 3.81
N HIS A 136 5.70 -2.54 4.26
CA HIS A 136 4.36 -3.03 3.92
C HIS A 136 3.53 -1.86 3.42
N GLY A 137 2.58 -2.09 2.52
CA GLY A 137 1.71 -1.02 2.08
C GLY A 137 0.92 -1.30 0.82
N VAL A 138 0.09 -0.31 0.48
CA VAL A 138 -0.73 -0.25 -0.73
C VAL A 138 -0.68 1.16 -1.29
N GLY A 139 -0.93 1.30 -2.58
CA GLY A 139 -0.96 2.61 -3.20
C GLY A 139 -1.21 2.55 -4.69
N SER A 140 -0.89 3.64 -5.36
CA SER A 140 -1.05 3.77 -6.81
C SER A 140 0.16 4.43 -7.45
N LEU A 141 0.52 4.00 -8.65
CA LEU A 141 1.66 4.52 -9.43
C LEU A 141 1.23 4.99 -10.82
N ILE A 142 1.96 5.97 -11.38
CA ILE A 142 1.81 6.45 -12.76
C ILE A 142 2.80 5.68 -13.64
N GLY A 143 2.27 4.80 -14.49
CA GLY A 143 3.07 3.76 -15.11
C GLY A 143 3.79 2.89 -14.08
N VAL A 144 4.50 1.87 -14.56
CA VAL A 144 5.37 1.06 -13.71
C VAL A 144 6.60 0.66 -14.50
N ASP A 145 7.76 0.99 -13.96
CA ASP A 145 9.05 0.47 -14.44
C ASP A 145 9.52 -0.62 -13.49
N PHE A 146 9.77 -1.82 -14.02
CA PHE A 146 10.34 -2.93 -13.26
C PHE A 146 11.86 -2.99 -13.43
N ALA A 147 12.56 -3.51 -12.42
CA ALA A 147 14.00 -3.67 -12.43
C ALA A 147 14.51 -4.63 -13.51
N ASP A 148 13.65 -5.50 -14.06
CA ASP A 148 13.95 -6.39 -15.18
C ASP A 148 13.78 -5.73 -16.57
N GLY A 149 13.43 -4.43 -16.61
CA GLY A 149 13.27 -3.66 -17.83
C GLY A 149 11.87 -3.69 -18.43
N ARG A 150 10.91 -4.41 -17.85
CA ARG A 150 9.50 -4.30 -18.25
C ARG A 150 8.92 -2.93 -17.88
N HIS A 151 8.06 -2.43 -18.75
CA HIS A 151 7.30 -1.19 -18.54
C HIS A 151 5.79 -1.46 -18.69
N VAL A 152 4.99 -0.92 -17.78
CA VAL A 152 3.52 -0.94 -17.85
C VAL A 152 3.03 0.48 -18.11
N PRO A 153 2.55 0.79 -19.33
CA PRO A 153 2.07 2.12 -19.68
C PRO A 153 0.62 2.31 -19.21
N SER A 154 0.42 2.64 -17.94
CA SER A 154 -0.91 2.90 -17.36
C SER A 154 -0.98 4.27 -16.70
N TYR A 155 -2.11 4.98 -16.79
CA TYR A 155 -2.26 6.28 -16.12
C TYR A 155 -2.38 6.14 -14.60
N ALA A 156 -2.95 5.03 -14.14
CA ALA A 156 -3.06 4.68 -12.74
C ALA A 156 -2.93 3.17 -12.58
N THR A 157 -2.46 2.73 -11.42
CA THR A 157 -2.35 1.32 -11.06
C THR A 157 -2.81 1.14 -9.62
N GLU A 158 -3.33 -0.04 -9.30
CA GLU A 158 -3.62 -0.43 -7.92
C GLU A 158 -2.52 -1.37 -7.47
N VAL A 159 -1.70 -0.93 -6.51
CA VAL A 159 -0.44 -1.59 -6.13
C VAL A 159 -0.53 -2.12 -4.70
N MET A 160 -0.06 -3.34 -4.47
CA MET A 160 0.28 -3.85 -3.14
C MET A 160 1.75 -4.23 -3.05
N VAL A 161 2.36 -3.97 -1.90
CA VAL A 161 3.71 -4.43 -1.59
C VAL A 161 3.65 -5.91 -1.19
N ALA A 162 4.20 -6.77 -2.04
CA ALA A 162 4.29 -8.21 -1.80
C ALA A 162 5.47 -8.55 -0.88
N SER A 163 6.59 -7.82 -1.03
CA SER A 163 7.75 -7.87 -0.15
C SER A 163 8.53 -6.56 -0.30
N GLY A 164 8.67 -5.80 0.78
CA GLY A 164 9.38 -4.52 0.77
C GLY A 164 10.51 -4.50 1.79
N ARG A 165 11.64 -3.91 1.41
CA ARG A 165 12.77 -3.70 2.33
C ARG A 165 13.52 -2.41 2.03
N VAL A 166 14.16 -1.87 3.05
CA VAL A 166 15.26 -0.89 2.94
C VAL A 166 16.51 -1.57 3.47
N ALA A 167 17.53 -1.68 2.62
CA ALA A 167 18.78 -2.36 2.97
C ALA A 167 19.63 -1.53 3.96
N ALA A 168 20.58 -2.21 4.61
CA ALA A 168 21.50 -1.62 5.59
C ALA A 168 22.17 -0.34 5.06
N GLY A 169 22.10 0.72 5.86
CA GLY A 169 22.55 2.06 5.48
C GLY A 169 21.43 2.98 5.01
N GLY A 170 20.19 2.49 4.93
CA GLY A 170 18.99 3.31 4.72
C GLY A 170 18.82 3.86 3.30
N ALA A 171 19.66 3.46 2.35
CA ALA A 171 19.82 4.13 1.06
C ALA A 171 19.38 3.31 -0.16
N GLU A 172 18.92 2.07 0.04
CA GLU A 172 18.48 1.21 -1.05
C GLU A 172 17.14 0.54 -0.71
N ALA A 173 16.05 1.14 -1.18
CA ALA A 173 14.71 0.58 -1.12
C ALA A 173 14.48 -0.41 -2.27
N SER A 174 13.90 -1.56 -1.95
CA SER A 174 13.46 -2.57 -2.91
C SER A 174 12.04 -3.00 -2.56
N LEU A 175 11.14 -2.82 -3.52
CA LEU A 175 9.72 -3.19 -3.40
C LEU A 175 9.39 -4.20 -4.50
N ASP A 176 9.18 -5.46 -4.10
CA ASP A 176 8.48 -6.44 -4.92
C ASP A 176 6.98 -6.22 -4.75
N VAL A 177 6.30 -5.98 -5.86
CA VAL A 177 4.90 -5.56 -5.86
C VAL A 177 4.07 -6.47 -6.75
N ALA A 178 2.78 -6.46 -6.46
CA ALA A 178 1.75 -6.92 -7.37
C ALA A 178 0.78 -5.78 -7.64
N LEU A 179 0.30 -5.67 -8.87
CA LEU A 179 -0.59 -4.59 -9.26
C LEU A 179 -1.56 -4.96 -10.37
N ALA A 180 -2.64 -4.17 -10.45
CA ALA A 180 -3.52 -4.12 -11.60
C ALA A 180 -3.33 -2.80 -12.34
N ASP A 181 -3.28 -2.86 -13.67
CA ASP A 181 -3.41 -1.66 -14.51
C ASP A 181 -4.89 -1.31 -14.76
N MET A 182 -5.12 -0.20 -15.49
CA MET A 182 -6.48 0.25 -15.80
C MET A 182 -7.26 -0.69 -16.72
N ASP A 183 -6.58 -1.55 -17.47
CA ASP A 183 -7.21 -2.58 -18.31
C ASP A 183 -7.52 -3.86 -17.52
N GLY A 184 -7.14 -3.90 -16.24
CA GLY A 184 -7.33 -5.02 -15.32
C GLY A 184 -6.30 -6.13 -15.49
N ALA A 185 -5.22 -5.91 -16.25
CA ALA A 185 -4.14 -6.87 -16.34
C ALA A 185 -3.30 -6.87 -15.07
N VAL A 186 -2.89 -8.06 -14.63
CA VAL A 186 -2.14 -8.27 -13.40
C VAL A 186 -0.65 -8.32 -13.72
N HIS A 187 0.14 -7.52 -13.00
CA HIS A 187 1.60 -7.47 -13.14
C HIS A 187 2.27 -7.67 -11.80
N GLU A 188 3.45 -8.30 -11.81
CA GLU A 188 4.26 -8.55 -10.62
C GLU A 188 5.75 -8.35 -10.91
N GLY A 189 6.49 -7.95 -9.87
CA GLY A 189 7.94 -7.87 -9.90
C GLY A 189 8.50 -6.75 -9.03
N VAL A 190 9.83 -6.66 -9.03
CA VAL A 190 10.57 -5.63 -8.30
C VAL A 190 10.54 -4.32 -9.08
N LEU A 191 10.10 -3.26 -8.42
CA LEU A 191 10.10 -1.91 -8.99
C LEU A 191 11.53 -1.42 -9.28
N LEU A 192 11.70 -0.73 -10.40
CA LEU A 192 12.91 0.03 -10.70
C LEU A 192 13.02 1.20 -9.73
N ARG A 193 14.15 1.27 -9.01
CA ARG A 193 14.46 2.36 -8.09
C ARG A 193 14.54 3.69 -8.86
N GLY A 194 13.81 4.70 -8.39
CA GLY A 194 13.82 6.06 -8.94
C GLY A 194 12.95 6.27 -10.18
N GLY A 195 12.18 5.27 -10.62
CA GLY A 195 11.37 5.32 -11.83
C GLY A 195 9.86 5.24 -11.60
N ASN A 196 9.38 5.26 -10.36
CA ASN A 196 8.00 4.90 -10.04
C ASN A 196 7.31 6.00 -9.21
N PRO A 197 6.79 7.06 -9.87
CA PRO A 197 6.06 8.13 -9.21
C PRO A 197 4.67 7.68 -8.76
N VAL A 198 4.29 8.10 -7.55
CA VAL A 198 2.96 7.87 -6.99
C VAL A 198 1.88 8.61 -7.77
N CYS A 199 0.75 7.95 -8.04
CA CYS A 199 -0.40 8.52 -8.75
C CYS A 199 -1.28 9.34 -7.79
N VAL A 200 -2.03 8.67 -6.91
CA VAL A 200 -2.94 9.33 -5.95
C VAL A 200 -2.33 9.35 -4.55
N THR A 201 -1.95 8.18 -4.05
CA THR A 201 -1.30 8.03 -2.75
C THR A 201 -0.59 6.70 -2.65
N PHE A 202 0.34 6.61 -1.71
CA PHE A 202 0.93 5.35 -1.26
C PHE A 202 1.04 5.34 0.26
N GLU A 203 0.38 4.39 0.90
CA GLU A 203 0.32 4.21 2.33
C GLU A 203 1.29 3.10 2.73
N LEU A 204 2.24 3.43 3.62
CA LEU A 204 3.34 2.55 3.99
C LEU A 204 3.45 2.43 5.50
N LEU A 205 3.65 1.19 5.95
CA LEU A 205 4.24 0.90 7.25
C LEU A 205 5.69 0.47 7.04
N VAL A 206 6.62 1.19 7.65
CA VAL A 206 8.05 0.87 7.67
C VAL A 206 8.39 0.38 9.06
N VAL A 207 8.88 -0.85 9.19
CA VAL A 207 9.23 -1.45 10.48
C VAL A 207 10.72 -1.74 10.50
N ALA A 208 11.45 -1.16 11.44
CA ALA A 208 12.88 -1.37 11.56
C ALA A 208 13.20 -2.87 11.75
N SER A 209 14.26 -3.33 11.09
CA SER A 209 14.79 -4.68 11.31
C SER A 209 15.24 -4.84 12.76
N ALA A 210 15.20 -6.06 13.28
CA ALA A 210 15.81 -6.36 14.57
C ALA A 210 17.34 -6.20 14.43
N GLY A 211 17.95 -5.41 15.32
CA GLY A 211 19.40 -5.26 15.39
C GLY A 211 20.10 -6.44 16.06
#